data_AF-A0A661Y0H4-F1
#
_entry.id   AF-A0A661Y0H4-F1
#
_cell.length_a   1.000
_cell.length_b   1.000
_cell.length_c   1.000
_cell.angle_alpha   90.00
_cell.angle_beta   90.00
_cell.angle_gamma   90.00
#
_symmetry.space_group_name_H-M   'P 1'
#
loop_
_entity.id
_entity.type
_entity.pdbx_description
1 polymer ?
#
loop_
_entity_poly.entity_id
_entity_poly.type
_entity_poly.pdbx_seq_one_letter_code
_entity_poly.pdbx_strand_id
1 'polypeptide(L)'
;MKAQLSCQKNLKIDIKIEITGSKSESNRLLILQALYPNLKIENLSDSDDTTLLSEGLKIGQGIVDIRHSGTAMRFLTAYFASQAGKTVTITGSERMQERPIAILVNALRELGAHIEYEKTEGYPPLKIV
;
A
#
# COMPACT_ATOMS: atom_id res chain seq x y z
N MET A 1 19.06 33.28 -32.19
CA MET A 1 17.65 33.63 -31.90
C MET A 1 17.25 32.89 -30.62
N LYS A 2 16.79 33.58 -29.56
CA LYS A 2 16.41 32.94 -28.29
C LYS A 2 14.89 32.78 -28.25
N ALA A 3 14.41 31.60 -27.84
CA ALA A 3 12.98 31.41 -27.58
C ALA A 3 12.56 32.30 -26.41
N GLN A 4 11.42 33.00 -26.57
CA GLN A 4 10.79 33.75 -25.50
C GLN A 4 9.43 33.12 -25.19
N LEU A 5 9.22 32.79 -23.91
CA LEU A 5 7.94 32.34 -23.37
C LEU A 5 7.29 33.54 -22.67
N SER A 6 6.06 33.88 -23.07
CA SER A 6 5.23 34.88 -22.39
C SER A 6 3.85 34.29 -22.10
N CYS A 7 3.30 34.61 -20.93
CA CYS A 7 1.96 34.20 -20.51
C CYS A 7 0.96 35.30 -20.90
N GLN A 8 -0.13 34.94 -21.58
CA GLN A 8 -1.23 35.89 -21.83
C GLN A 8 -1.98 36.20 -20.52
N LYS A 9 -2.47 37.45 -20.42
CA LYS A 9 -3.20 38.00 -19.26
C LYS A 9 -4.18 37.00 -18.66
N ASN A 10 -4.18 36.90 -17.32
CA ASN A 10 -5.07 36.10 -16.47
C ASN A 10 -6.50 36.03 -17.03
N LEU A 11 -6.78 34.98 -17.81
CA LEU A 11 -8.13 34.55 -18.12
C LEU A 11 -8.72 34.03 -16.80
N LYS A 12 -9.80 34.64 -16.32
CA LYS A 12 -10.60 34.05 -15.25
C LYS A 12 -11.27 32.80 -15.83
N ILE A 13 -10.69 31.65 -15.55
CA ILE A 13 -11.21 30.36 -15.94
C ILE A 13 -12.06 29.84 -14.77
N ASP A 14 -13.38 29.73 -14.99
CA ASP A 14 -14.31 29.11 -14.05
C ASP A 14 -14.57 27.66 -14.50
N ILE A 15 -13.72 26.74 -14.02
CA ILE A 15 -13.79 25.32 -14.32
C ILE A 15 -13.73 24.53 -13.03
N LYS A 16 -14.62 23.55 -12.88
CA LYS A 16 -14.54 22.53 -11.85
C LYS A 16 -13.65 21.39 -12.36
N ILE A 17 -12.52 21.17 -11.71
CA ILE A 17 -11.65 20.01 -11.95
C ILE A 17 -11.92 19.00 -10.85
N GLU A 18 -12.26 17.78 -11.23
CA GLU A 18 -12.35 16.67 -10.29
C GLU A 18 -11.00 15.97 -10.22
N ILE A 19 -10.44 15.94 -9.02
CA ILE A 19 -9.19 15.24 -8.74
C ILE A 19 -9.51 13.91 -8.06
N THR A 20 -8.68 12.93 -8.33
CA THR A 20 -8.72 11.63 -7.65
C THR A 20 -8.55 11.80 -6.14
N GLY A 21 -9.00 10.81 -5.37
CA GLY A 21 -8.89 10.82 -3.92
C GLY A 21 -7.45 10.91 -3.42
N SER A 22 -7.32 11.29 -2.16
CA SER A 22 -6.04 11.27 -1.47
C SER A 22 -5.52 9.84 -1.35
N LYS A 23 -4.30 9.58 -1.83
CA LYS A 23 -3.61 8.30 -1.66
C LYS A 23 -3.58 7.83 -0.21
N SER A 24 -3.25 8.74 0.70
CA SER A 24 -3.15 8.47 2.13
C SER A 24 -4.50 8.06 2.75
N GLU A 25 -5.59 8.70 2.35
CA GLU A 25 -6.92 8.39 2.85
C GLU A 25 -7.44 7.10 2.23
N SER A 26 -7.31 6.97 0.90
CA SER A 26 -7.71 5.80 0.13
C SER A 26 -7.10 4.51 0.71
N ASN A 27 -5.80 4.51 1.01
CA ASN A 27 -5.13 3.35 1.56
C ASN A 27 -5.65 2.98 2.96
N ARG A 28 -5.96 3.96 3.81
CA ARG A 28 -6.54 3.72 5.14
C ARG A 28 -7.98 3.21 5.04
N LEU A 29 -8.77 3.81 4.14
CA LEU A 29 -10.16 3.41 3.90
C LEU A 29 -10.24 1.98 3.34
N LEU A 30 -9.30 1.58 2.47
CA LEU A 30 -9.22 0.20 1.98
C LEU A 30 -8.99 -0.82 3.10
N ILE A 31 -8.12 -0.51 4.09
CA ILE A 31 -7.96 -1.37 5.28
C ILE A 31 -9.27 -1.46 6.06
N LEU A 32 -9.94 -0.32 6.29
CA LEU A 32 -11.22 -0.31 7.01
C LEU A 32 -12.28 -1.10 6.25
N GLN A 33 -12.39 -0.97 4.93
CA GLN A 33 -13.33 -1.75 4.13
C GLN A 33 -13.02 -3.25 4.17
N ALA A 34 -11.76 -3.65 4.18
CA ALA A 34 -11.38 -5.04 4.30
C ALA A 34 -11.80 -5.65 5.67
N LEU A 35 -11.73 -4.85 6.75
CA LEU A 35 -12.18 -5.26 8.08
C LEU A 35 -13.71 -5.15 8.26
N TYR A 36 -14.35 -4.22 7.55
CA TYR A 36 -15.78 -3.95 7.62
C TYR A 36 -16.39 -3.94 6.19
N PRO A 37 -16.74 -5.11 5.63
CA PRO A 37 -17.11 -5.26 4.22
C PRO A 37 -18.33 -4.46 3.76
N ASN A 38 -19.14 -3.96 4.70
CA ASN A 38 -20.33 -3.15 4.40
C ASN A 38 -19.98 -1.68 4.06
N LEU A 39 -18.74 -1.25 4.25
CA LEU A 39 -18.30 0.10 3.90
C LEU A 39 -18.17 0.27 2.38
N LYS A 40 -18.70 1.37 1.86
CA LYS A 40 -18.51 1.80 0.46
C LYS A 40 -17.54 2.97 0.42
N ILE A 41 -16.63 2.95 -0.54
CA ILE A 41 -15.67 4.02 -0.77
C ILE A 41 -15.92 4.59 -2.16
N GLU A 42 -15.99 5.90 -2.25
CA GLU A 42 -16.09 6.65 -3.50
C GLU A 42 -14.83 7.49 -3.70
N ASN A 43 -14.51 7.83 -4.94
CA ASN A 43 -13.33 8.62 -5.32
C ASN A 43 -12.01 8.09 -4.72
N LEU A 44 -11.71 6.80 -4.92
CA LEU A 44 -10.40 6.26 -4.54
C LEU A 44 -9.28 6.90 -5.38
N SER A 45 -8.10 7.03 -4.76
CA SER A 45 -6.87 7.40 -5.45
C SER A 45 -6.55 6.39 -6.55
N ASP A 46 -6.16 6.89 -7.72
CA ASP A 46 -5.64 6.09 -8.85
C ASP A 46 -4.16 5.73 -8.71
N SER A 47 -3.53 6.03 -7.56
CA SER A 47 -2.11 5.76 -7.36
C SER A 47 -1.78 4.27 -7.36
N ASP A 48 -0.58 3.92 -7.85
CA ASP A 48 -0.09 2.54 -7.85
C ASP A 48 -0.16 1.88 -6.47
N ASP A 49 0.17 2.63 -5.40
CA ASP A 49 0.10 2.14 -4.02
C ASP A 49 -1.33 1.71 -3.64
N THR A 50 -2.34 2.47 -4.06
CA THR A 50 -3.75 2.21 -3.76
C THR A 50 -4.27 1.02 -4.55
N THR A 51 -3.92 0.93 -5.82
CA THR A 51 -4.29 -0.20 -6.67
C THR A 51 -3.68 -1.51 -6.16
N LEU A 52 -2.38 -1.52 -5.87
CA LEU A 52 -1.67 -2.71 -5.36
C LEU A 52 -2.15 -3.14 -3.98
N LEU A 53 -2.47 -2.19 -3.09
CA LEU A 53 -3.06 -2.51 -1.80
C LEU A 53 -4.45 -3.15 -1.97
N SER A 54 -5.31 -2.60 -2.83
CA SER A 54 -6.64 -3.15 -3.11
C SER A 54 -6.56 -4.58 -3.68
N GLU A 55 -5.63 -4.84 -4.59
CA GLU A 55 -5.37 -6.16 -5.14
C GLU A 55 -4.86 -7.13 -4.07
N GLY A 56 -3.88 -6.72 -3.26
CA GLY A 56 -3.33 -7.53 -2.19
C GLY A 56 -4.34 -7.92 -1.12
N LEU A 57 -5.26 -7.02 -0.76
CA LEU A 57 -6.32 -7.30 0.23
C LEU A 57 -7.30 -8.39 -0.19
N LYS A 58 -7.42 -8.67 -1.49
CA LYS A 58 -8.28 -9.73 -2.03
C LYS A 58 -7.62 -11.11 -1.92
N ILE A 59 -6.31 -11.18 -1.67
CA ILE A 59 -5.57 -12.44 -1.61
C ILE A 59 -5.78 -13.07 -0.23
N GLY A 60 -6.35 -14.27 -0.22
CA GLY A 60 -6.67 -14.99 1.02
C GLY A 60 -5.54 -15.85 1.55
N GLN A 61 -4.69 -16.40 0.68
CA GLN A 61 -3.54 -17.27 0.98
C GLN A 61 -2.56 -17.20 -0.19
N GLY A 62 -1.29 -17.54 0.03
CA GLY A 62 -0.27 -17.61 -1.03
C GLY A 62 0.62 -16.38 -1.11
N ILE A 63 1.02 -15.96 -2.32
CA ILE A 63 2.01 -14.90 -2.52
C ILE A 63 1.33 -13.59 -2.95
N VAL A 64 1.70 -12.49 -2.31
CA VAL A 64 1.30 -11.12 -2.66
C VAL A 64 2.53 -10.32 -3.10
N ASP A 65 2.58 -9.94 -4.37
CA ASP A 65 3.65 -9.08 -4.91
C ASP A 65 3.20 -7.61 -4.94
N ILE A 66 3.79 -6.78 -4.08
CA ILE A 66 3.45 -5.35 -3.98
C ILE A 66 4.37 -4.46 -4.82
N ARG A 67 5.21 -5.04 -5.70
CA ARG A 67 6.16 -4.33 -6.57
C ARG A 67 7.03 -3.35 -5.77
N HIS A 68 6.87 -2.04 -5.99
CA HIS A 68 7.63 -0.99 -5.30
C HIS A 68 6.81 -0.25 -4.22
N SER A 69 5.58 -0.71 -3.93
CA SER A 69 4.68 -0.05 -2.98
C SER A 69 5.06 -0.31 -1.53
N GLY A 70 5.78 0.65 -0.93
CA GLY A 70 6.14 0.58 0.49
C GLY A 70 4.93 0.72 1.40
N THR A 71 3.89 1.42 0.92
CA THR A 71 2.63 1.57 1.65
C THR A 71 1.85 0.27 1.68
N ALA A 72 1.70 -0.42 0.55
CA ALA A 72 1.05 -1.72 0.51
C ALA A 72 1.81 -2.77 1.33
N MET A 73 3.15 -2.82 1.23
CA MET A 73 3.99 -3.71 2.05
C MET A 73 3.67 -3.57 3.55
N ARG A 74 3.69 -2.35 4.08
CA ARG A 74 3.45 -2.11 5.51
C ARG A 74 2.01 -2.42 5.92
N PHE A 75 1.03 -1.96 5.15
CA PHE A 75 -0.38 -2.16 5.47
C PHE A 75 -0.79 -3.63 5.39
N LEU A 76 -0.38 -4.34 4.34
CA LEU A 76 -0.69 -5.77 4.19
C LEU A 76 0.02 -6.62 5.23
N THR A 77 1.25 -6.27 5.61
CA THR A 77 1.96 -6.98 6.70
C THR A 77 1.14 -6.93 7.99
N ALA A 78 0.69 -5.74 8.40
CA ALA A 78 -0.13 -5.59 9.60
C ALA A 78 -1.51 -6.24 9.46
N TYR A 79 -2.14 -6.13 8.28
CA TYR A 79 -3.48 -6.68 8.01
C TYR A 79 -3.51 -8.21 8.02
N PHE A 80 -2.51 -8.87 7.44
CA PHE A 80 -2.44 -10.34 7.48
C PHE A 80 -1.98 -10.84 8.85
N ALA A 81 -1.06 -10.13 9.52
CA ALA A 81 -0.63 -10.48 10.88
C ALA A 81 -1.77 -10.42 11.91
N SER A 82 -2.82 -9.63 11.67
CA SER A 82 -3.99 -9.57 12.56
C SER A 82 -5.05 -10.64 12.29
N GLN A 83 -4.87 -11.48 11.27
CA GLN A 83 -5.84 -12.52 10.89
C GLN A 83 -5.34 -13.91 11.26
N ALA A 84 -6.16 -14.66 12.00
CA ALA A 84 -5.87 -16.06 12.30
C ALA A 84 -6.05 -16.97 11.08
N GLY A 85 -5.20 -17.99 10.95
CA GLY A 85 -5.33 -19.05 9.93
C GLY A 85 -4.98 -18.61 8.52
N LYS A 86 -4.23 -17.50 8.38
CA LYS A 86 -3.75 -16.99 7.10
C LYS A 86 -2.29 -17.33 6.93
N THR A 87 -1.95 -17.96 5.80
CA THR A 87 -0.56 -18.17 5.39
C THR A 87 -0.31 -17.38 4.12
N VAL A 88 0.41 -16.26 4.26
CA VAL A 88 0.66 -15.31 3.16
C VAL A 88 2.13 -14.92 3.15
N THR A 89 2.74 -14.97 1.97
CA THR A 89 4.07 -14.41 1.71
C THR A 89 3.91 -13.08 0.97
N ILE A 90 4.38 -11.99 1.58
CA ILE A 90 4.41 -10.66 0.96
C ILE A 90 5.81 -10.41 0.41
N THR A 91 5.90 -10.14 -0.88
CA THR A 91 7.13 -9.86 -1.60
C THR A 91 7.01 -8.58 -2.43
N GLY A 92 8.09 -8.18 -3.07
CA GLY A 92 8.10 -7.07 -4.00
C GLY A 92 9.30 -7.15 -4.93
N SER A 93 9.53 -6.05 -5.64
CA SER A 93 10.72 -5.87 -6.47
C SER A 93 12.02 -6.05 -5.69
N GLU A 94 13.14 -6.22 -6.39
CA GLU A 94 14.47 -6.27 -5.79
C GLU A 94 14.72 -5.08 -4.85
N ARG A 95 14.42 -3.85 -5.33
CA ARG A 95 14.56 -2.64 -4.52
C ARG A 95 13.69 -2.67 -3.26
N MET A 96 12.51 -3.28 -3.30
CA MET A 96 11.63 -3.43 -2.13
C MET A 96 12.21 -4.39 -1.09
N GLN A 97 12.84 -5.48 -1.56
CA GLN A 97 13.52 -6.46 -0.71
C GLN A 97 14.76 -5.89 -0.01
N GLU A 98 15.15 -4.65 -0.32
CA GLU A 98 16.20 -3.90 0.37
C GLU A 98 15.65 -2.79 1.27
N ARG A 99 14.32 -2.68 1.43
CA ARG A 99 13.71 -1.65 2.29
C ARG A 99 13.51 -2.18 3.70
N PRO A 100 14.03 -1.49 4.73
CA PRO A 100 13.92 -1.96 6.10
C PRO A 100 12.46 -1.94 6.58
N ILE A 101 12.06 -3.03 7.24
CA ILE A 101 10.73 -3.19 7.83
C ILE A 101 10.76 -3.77 9.26
N ALA A 102 11.96 -4.04 9.79
CA ALA A 102 12.18 -4.67 11.09
C ALA A 102 11.36 -4.06 12.24
N ILE A 103 11.25 -2.73 12.29
CA ILE A 103 10.51 -2.03 13.36
C ILE A 103 9.04 -2.48 13.40
N LEU A 104 8.39 -2.60 12.23
CA LEU A 104 7.01 -3.04 12.15
C LEU A 104 6.88 -4.53 12.49
N VAL A 105 7.77 -5.36 11.95
CA VAL A 105 7.76 -6.82 12.19
C VAL A 105 7.96 -7.14 13.66
N ASN A 106 8.90 -6.46 14.32
CA ASN A 106 9.17 -6.65 15.74
C ASN A 106 7.97 -6.25 16.60
N ALA A 107 7.37 -5.09 16.32
CA ALA A 107 6.17 -4.65 17.03
C ALA A 107 5.00 -5.63 16.86
N LEU A 108 4.80 -6.18 15.65
CA LEU A 108 3.76 -7.20 15.41
C LEU A 108 4.07 -8.53 16.11
N ARG A 109 5.33 -8.97 16.12
CA ARG A 109 5.77 -10.17 16.86
C ARG A 109 5.58 -10.01 18.37
N GLU A 110 5.85 -8.83 18.92
CA GLU A 110 5.56 -8.51 20.34
C GLU A 110 4.07 -8.60 20.67
N LEU A 111 3.20 -8.33 19.70
CA LEU A 111 1.75 -8.52 19.81
C LEU A 111 1.29 -9.96 19.54
N GLY A 112 2.22 -10.90 19.32
CA GLY A 112 1.94 -12.32 19.14
C GLY A 112 1.82 -12.78 17.68
N ALA A 113 2.09 -11.93 16.69
CA ALA A 113 2.06 -12.34 15.29
C ALA A 113 3.24 -13.24 14.93
N HIS A 114 2.99 -14.28 14.14
CA HIS A 114 4.04 -15.14 13.60
C HIS A 114 4.44 -14.66 12.20
N ILE A 115 5.58 -13.97 12.13
CA ILE A 115 6.12 -13.43 10.89
C ILE A 115 7.55 -13.94 10.74
N GLU A 116 7.91 -14.49 9.58
CA GLU A 116 9.23 -15.00 9.23
C GLU A 116 9.81 -14.18 8.07
N TYR A 117 11.12 -13.92 8.10
CA TYR A 117 11.84 -13.40 6.94
C TYR A 117 12.23 -14.58 6.05
N GLU A 118 11.86 -14.56 4.77
CA GLU A 118 12.20 -15.66 3.85
C GLU A 118 13.64 -15.57 3.30
N LYS A 119 14.24 -14.37 3.36
CA LYS A 119 15.59 -14.12 2.83
C LYS A 119 16.49 -13.47 3.88
N THR A 120 16.43 -12.15 3.99
CA THR A 120 17.34 -11.36 4.83
C THR A 120 16.57 -10.80 6.01
N GLU A 121 17.09 -11.00 7.21
CA GLU A 121 16.46 -10.48 8.42
C GLU A 121 16.35 -8.95 8.38
N GLY A 122 15.17 -8.45 8.71
CA GLY A 122 14.84 -7.03 8.70
C GLY A 122 14.30 -6.49 7.36
N TYR A 123 14.23 -7.33 6.32
CA TYR A 123 13.84 -6.94 4.97
C TYR A 123 12.85 -7.95 4.35
N PRO A 124 11.93 -7.52 3.46
CA PRO A 124 11.09 -8.44 2.70
C PRO A 124 11.92 -9.42 1.84
N PRO A 125 11.39 -10.60 1.45
CA PRO A 125 10.00 -11.05 1.62
C PRO A 125 9.66 -11.52 3.04
N LEU A 126 8.39 -11.38 3.40
CA LEU A 126 7.85 -11.74 4.71
C LEU A 126 6.83 -12.85 4.56
N LYS A 127 6.96 -13.94 5.31
CA LYS A 127 5.95 -14.97 5.43
C LYS A 127 5.20 -14.79 6.74
N ILE A 128 3.88 -14.74 6.67
CA ILE A 128 2.98 -14.55 7.80
C ILE A 128 2.17 -15.83 7.94
N VAL A 129 2.12 -16.41 9.16
CA VAL A 129 1.49 -17.72 9.45
C VAL A 129 0.50 -17.66 10.61
#